data_AF-A0A6D2ITH9-F1
#
_entry.id   AF-A0A6D2ITH9-F1
#
_cell.length_a   1.000
_cell.length_b   1.000
_cell.length_c   1.000
_cell.angle_alpha   90.00
_cell.angle_beta   90.00
_cell.angle_gamma   90.00
#
_symmetry.space_group_name_H-M   'P 1'
#
loop_
_entity.id
_entity.type
_entity.pdbx_description
1 polymer ?
#
loop_
_entity_poly.entity_id
_entity_poly.type
_entity_poly.pdbx_seq_one_letter_code
_entity_poly.pdbx_strand_id
1 'polypeptide(L)'
;MTIGQMFTKLDDLKPFKSTWRVRVKVLHSWRQYVGQAGETMEFVLADEHGGKIHAAAKKKDIGRISKDLKVGEWRVLDNFQVAHATGQFRPTNSKWKMTMTLNTKVSTCSVKNDSQFLELIPIRTISMVV
;
A
#
# COMPACT_ATOMS: atom_id res chain seq x y z
N MET A 1 11.48 26.61 -7.28
CA MET A 1 10.10 26.71 -6.77
C MET A 1 9.45 25.34 -6.87
N THR A 2 9.40 24.58 -5.78
CA THR A 2 8.69 23.29 -5.79
C THR A 2 7.25 23.58 -5.39
N ILE A 3 6.33 23.51 -6.35
CA ILE A 3 4.89 23.52 -6.03
C ILE A 3 4.68 22.37 -5.04
N GLY A 4 4.19 22.68 -3.84
CA GLY A 4 3.90 21.70 -2.81
C GLY A 4 2.83 20.74 -3.32
N GLN A 5 3.24 19.65 -3.95
CA GLN A 5 2.31 18.68 -4.51
C GLN A 5 1.47 18.11 -3.37
N MET A 6 0.16 18.38 -3.40
CA MET A 6 -0.79 17.88 -2.40
C MET A 6 -0.82 16.35 -2.40
N PHE A 7 -1.05 15.74 -1.24
CA PHE A 7 -1.22 14.30 -1.13
C PHE A 7 -2.54 13.89 -1.79
N THR A 8 -2.48 12.89 -2.67
CA THR A 8 -3.66 12.28 -3.29
C THR A 8 -4.25 11.21 -2.35
N LYS A 9 -5.58 11.06 -2.32
CA LYS A 9 -6.23 9.96 -1.62
C LYS A 9 -6.01 8.64 -2.36
N LEU A 10 -5.99 7.53 -1.64
CA LEU A 10 -5.82 6.22 -2.27
C LEU A 10 -6.97 5.86 -3.22
N ASP A 11 -8.18 6.30 -2.91
CA ASP A 11 -9.36 6.06 -3.75
C ASP A 11 -9.36 6.85 -5.08
N ASP A 12 -8.60 7.95 -5.13
CA ASP A 12 -8.48 8.81 -6.31
C ASP A 12 -7.36 8.34 -7.26
N LEU A 13 -6.62 7.30 -6.90
CA LEU A 13 -5.56 6.75 -7.73
C LEU A 13 -6.13 6.18 -9.03
N LYS A 14 -5.36 6.35 -10.11
CA LYS A 14 -5.68 5.83 -11.44
C LYS A 14 -4.43 5.25 -12.11
N PRO A 15 -4.58 4.24 -12.98
CA PRO A 15 -3.48 3.69 -13.77
C PRO A 15 -2.81 4.73 -14.68
N PHE A 16 -1.63 4.39 -15.19
CA PHE A 16 -0.86 5.15 -16.19
C PHE A 16 -0.36 6.55 -15.79
N LYS A 17 -0.76 7.07 -14.63
CA LYS A 17 -0.08 8.19 -13.98
C LYS A 17 0.97 7.67 -13.02
N SER A 18 2.19 8.16 -13.15
CA SER A 18 3.32 7.79 -12.28
C SER A 18 3.68 8.90 -11.28
N THR A 19 3.23 10.13 -11.47
CA THR A 19 3.57 11.28 -10.61
C THR A 19 2.70 11.38 -9.35
N TRP A 20 2.25 10.24 -8.82
CA TRP A 20 1.46 10.22 -7.60
C TRP A 20 2.32 10.51 -6.38
N ARG A 21 1.73 11.22 -5.42
CA ARG A 21 2.26 11.45 -4.09
C ARG A 21 1.16 11.12 -3.09
N VAL A 22 1.38 10.11 -2.25
CA VAL A 22 0.43 9.68 -1.22
C VAL A 22 1.11 9.66 0.14
N ARG A 23 0.32 9.84 1.19
CA ARG A 23 0.75 9.71 2.57
C ARG A 23 -0.03 8.57 3.20
N VAL A 24 0.69 7.58 3.69
CA VAL A 24 0.10 6.31 4.11
C VAL A 24 0.75 5.75 5.37
N LYS A 25 -0.01 5.03 6.17
CA LYS A 25 0.46 4.18 7.26
C LYS A 25 0.66 2.77 6.74
N VAL A 26 1.77 2.14 7.13
CA VAL A 26 2.00 0.72 6.85
C VAL A 26 1.22 -0.11 7.88
N LEU A 27 0.14 -0.77 7.47
CA LEU A 27 -0.67 -1.58 8.38
C LEU A 27 -0.11 -2.98 8.55
N HIS A 28 0.38 -3.57 7.45
CA HIS A 28 0.93 -4.91 7.48
C HIS A 28 1.94 -5.11 6.36
N SER A 29 2.84 -6.08 6.53
CA SER A 29 3.84 -6.44 5.53
C SER A 29 4.22 -7.92 5.63
N TRP A 30 4.34 -8.62 4.50
CA TRP A 30 4.74 -10.03 4.46
C TRP A 30 5.59 -10.33 3.23
N ARG A 31 6.35 -11.43 3.28
CA ARG A 31 7.02 -11.98 2.11
C ARG A 31 6.15 -13.02 1.46
N GLN A 32 6.12 -13.02 0.13
CA GLN A 32 5.36 -13.98 -0.66
C GLN A 32 6.23 -14.47 -1.83
N TYR A 33 6.20 -15.78 -2.06
CA TYR A 33 6.77 -16.38 -3.26
C TYR A 33 5.66 -16.67 -4.26
N VAL A 34 5.77 -16.07 -5.45
CA VAL A 34 4.79 -16.24 -6.52
C VAL A 34 5.47 -16.93 -7.70
N GLY A 35 5.46 -18.27 -7.72
CA GLY A 35 5.92 -19.10 -8.85
C GLY A 35 7.07 -18.48 -9.67
N GLN A 36 6.80 -18.21 -10.95
CA GLN A 36 7.76 -17.60 -11.88
C GLN A 36 8.18 -16.16 -11.55
N ALA A 37 7.36 -15.39 -10.83
CA ALA A 37 7.68 -14.02 -10.43
C ALA A 37 8.67 -13.95 -9.25
N GLY A 38 8.88 -15.06 -8.56
CA GLY A 38 9.82 -15.18 -7.44
C GLY A 38 9.34 -14.49 -6.17
N GLU A 39 10.30 -14.07 -5.35
CA GLU A 39 10.04 -13.42 -4.07
C GLU A 39 9.53 -11.98 -4.25
N THR A 40 8.50 -11.64 -3.48
CA THR A 40 7.90 -10.32 -3.38
C THR A 40 7.71 -9.94 -1.92
N MET A 41 7.81 -8.66 -1.63
CA MET A 41 7.39 -8.10 -0.34
C MET A 41 6.07 -7.37 -0.56
N GLU A 42 5.04 -7.80 0.13
CA GLU A 42 3.69 -7.28 -0.01
C GLU A 42 3.32 -6.46 1.23
N PHE A 43 2.42 -5.50 1.05
CA PHE A 43 2.03 -4.55 2.08
C PHE A 43 0.54 -4.25 2.02
N VAL A 44 -0.05 -3.97 3.18
CA VAL A 44 -1.32 -3.24 3.26
C VAL A 44 -1.02 -1.84 3.77
N LEU A 45 -1.42 -0.84 2.98
CA LEU A 45 -1.23 0.57 3.28
C LEU A 45 -2.59 1.24 3.47
N ALA A 46 -2.68 2.20 4.37
CA ALA A 46 -3.89 3.01 4.54
C ALA A 46 -3.58 4.50 4.55
N ASP A 47 -4.46 5.32 4.00
CA ASP A 47 -4.36 6.78 4.08
C ASP A 47 -5.18 7.35 5.26
N GLU A 48 -5.10 8.67 5.43
CA GLU A 48 -5.81 9.39 6.50
C GLU A 48 -7.34 9.34 6.38
N HIS A 49 -7.87 8.97 5.22
CA HIS A 49 -9.30 8.90 4.94
C HIS A 49 -9.86 7.48 5.15
N GLY A 50 -9.00 6.52 5.52
CA GLY A 50 -9.37 5.13 5.72
C GLY A 50 -9.35 4.29 4.45
N GLY A 51 -9.01 4.88 3.30
CA GLY A 51 -8.76 4.12 2.08
C GLY A 51 -7.59 3.16 2.29
N LYS A 52 -7.71 1.93 1.81
CA LYS A 52 -6.65 0.90 1.91
C LYS A 52 -6.21 0.49 0.52
N ILE A 53 -4.93 0.20 0.35
CA ILE A 53 -4.39 -0.34 -0.89
C ILE A 53 -3.40 -1.47 -0.63
N HIS A 54 -3.50 -2.51 -1.45
CA HIS A 54 -2.48 -3.54 -1.53
C HIS A 54 -1.29 -3.01 -2.33
N ALA A 55 -0.09 -3.07 -1.75
CA ALA A 55 1.15 -2.70 -2.42
C ALA A 55 2.13 -3.87 -2.50
N ALA A 56 2.96 -3.90 -3.54
CA ALA A 56 3.97 -4.94 -3.77
C ALA A 56 5.32 -4.35 -4.17
N ALA A 57 6.41 -4.98 -3.71
CA ALA A 57 7.78 -4.72 -4.14
C ALA A 57 8.42 -6.02 -4.65
N LYS A 58 9.02 -5.98 -5.85
CA LYS A 58 9.69 -7.14 -6.44
C LYS A 58 11.04 -7.40 -5.79
N LYS A 59 11.55 -8.64 -5.87
CA LYS A 59 12.83 -9.10 -5.28
C LYS A 59 13.97 -8.08 -5.26
N LYS A 60 14.23 -7.43 -6.40
CA LYS A 60 15.31 -6.44 -6.56
C LYS A 60 15.17 -5.21 -5.65
N ASP A 61 13.94 -4.82 -5.32
CA ASP A 61 13.62 -3.61 -4.56
C ASP A 61 13.33 -3.92 -3.07
N ILE A 62 13.14 -5.19 -2.69
CA ILE A 62 12.77 -5.61 -1.32
C ILE A 62 13.73 -5.03 -0.28
N GLY A 63 15.05 -5.19 -0.48
CA GLY A 63 16.03 -4.80 0.53
C GLY A 63 16.03 -3.32 0.87
N ARG A 64 15.69 -2.44 -0.09
CA ARG A 64 15.51 -1.01 0.13
C ARG A 64 14.14 -0.74 0.75
N ILE A 65 13.09 -1.27 0.12
CA ILE A 65 11.70 -1.00 0.50
C ILE A 65 11.38 -1.48 1.92
N SER A 66 11.87 -2.66 2.34
CA SER A 66 11.62 -3.20 3.68
C SER A 66 12.34 -2.42 4.79
N LYS A 67 13.43 -1.72 4.46
CA LYS A 67 14.11 -0.84 5.42
C LYS A 67 13.32 0.45 5.63
N ASP A 68 12.76 0.99 4.54
CA ASP A 68 12.07 2.27 4.55
C ASP A 68 10.62 2.14 5.02
N LEU A 69 9.88 1.10 4.61
CA LEU A 69 8.47 0.87 4.95
C LEU A 69 8.32 -0.12 6.11
N LYS A 70 8.33 0.40 7.33
CA LYS A 70 8.13 -0.38 8.55
C LYS A 70 6.66 -0.32 9.00
N VAL A 71 6.14 -1.46 9.45
CA VAL A 71 4.77 -1.58 10.00
C VAL A 71 4.57 -0.58 11.15
N GLY A 72 3.42 0.07 11.17
CA GLY A 72 3.03 1.09 12.15
C GLY A 72 3.45 2.51 11.77
N GLU A 73 4.45 2.69 10.90
CA GLU A 73 4.97 4.02 10.56
C GLU A 73 4.17 4.69 9.42
N TRP A 74 4.07 6.01 9.51
CA TRP A 74 3.60 6.86 8.41
C TRP A 74 4.74 7.19 7.46
N ARG A 75 4.48 7.06 6.15
CA ARG A 75 5.42 7.37 5.07
C ARG A 75 4.75 8.16 3.96
N VAL A 76 5.55 8.95 3.28
CA VAL A 76 5.19 9.54 1.98
C VAL A 76 5.77 8.68 0.88
N LEU A 77 4.94 8.35 -0.10
CA LEU A 77 5.32 7.57 -1.27
C LEU A 77 5.10 8.40 -2.53
N ASP A 78 6.15 8.49 -3.34
CA ASP A 78 6.13 9.15 -4.64
C ASP A 78 6.51 8.18 -5.75
N ASN A 79 6.08 8.45 -6.98
CA ASN A 79 6.61 7.77 -8.17
C ASN A 79 6.43 6.24 -8.18
N PHE A 80 5.28 5.77 -7.71
CA PHE A 80 4.87 4.36 -7.77
C PHE A 80 3.97 4.09 -8.98
N GLN A 81 3.82 2.82 -9.32
CA GLN A 81 2.90 2.38 -10.37
C GLN A 81 1.58 1.92 -9.76
N VAL A 82 0.49 2.16 -10.50
CA VAL A 82 -0.86 1.70 -10.13
C VAL A 82 -1.39 0.86 -11.28
N ALA A 83 -1.89 -0.33 -10.96
CA ALA A 83 -2.57 -1.22 -11.88
C ALA A 83 -3.89 -1.68 -11.26
N HIS A 84 -4.75 -2.31 -12.07
CA HIS A 84 -5.94 -2.97 -11.52
C HIS A 84 -5.48 -4.08 -10.57
N ALA A 85 -6.10 -4.18 -9.40
CA ALA A 85 -5.90 -5.33 -8.53
C ALA A 85 -6.45 -6.56 -9.27
N THR A 86 -5.65 -7.59 -9.44
CA THR A 86 -5.99 -8.84 -10.13
C THR A 86 -5.66 -10.03 -9.23
N GLY A 87 -6.24 -11.19 -9.54
CA GLY A 87 -6.06 -12.42 -8.76
C GLY A 87 -7.09 -12.60 -7.64
N GLN A 88 -7.02 -13.79 -7.03
CA GLN A 88 -7.94 -14.24 -5.98
C GLN A 88 -7.52 -13.73 -4.58
N PHE A 89 -6.22 -13.51 -4.35
CA PHE A 89 -5.73 -13.00 -3.08
C PHE A 89 -5.76 -11.47 -3.05
N ARG A 90 -6.73 -10.91 -2.32
CA ARG A 90 -6.95 -9.47 -2.18
C ARG A 90 -7.03 -9.07 -0.70
N PRO A 91 -5.92 -8.62 -0.10
CA PRO A 91 -5.90 -8.14 1.27
C PRO A 91 -6.74 -6.88 1.52
N THR A 92 -7.18 -6.20 0.46
CA THR A 92 -7.96 -4.96 0.51
C THR A 92 -9.07 -4.98 -0.53
N ASN A 93 -10.17 -4.25 -0.27
CA ASN A 93 -11.28 -4.07 -1.22
C ASN A 93 -10.98 -3.07 -2.35
N SER A 94 -9.77 -2.50 -2.41
CA SER A 94 -9.39 -1.57 -3.47
C SER A 94 -9.45 -2.21 -4.85
N LYS A 95 -9.95 -1.43 -5.82
CA LYS A 95 -9.89 -1.79 -7.25
C LYS A 95 -8.45 -1.73 -7.78
N TRP A 96 -7.54 -1.09 -7.06
CA TRP A 96 -6.18 -0.80 -7.48
C TRP A 96 -5.15 -1.57 -6.66
N LYS A 97 -4.05 -1.95 -7.32
CA LYS A 97 -2.84 -2.46 -6.67
C LYS A 97 -1.67 -1.53 -6.98
N MET A 98 -0.95 -1.16 -5.94
CA MET A 98 0.24 -0.33 -6.01
C MET A 98 1.48 -1.21 -6.21
N THR A 99 2.39 -0.80 -7.08
CA THR A 99 3.67 -1.49 -7.28
C THR A 99 4.82 -0.52 -7.06
N MET A 100 5.67 -0.86 -6.09
CA MET A 100 6.93 -0.17 -5.81
C MET A 100 7.91 -0.50 -6.92
N THR A 101 8.56 0.54 -7.42
CA THR A 101 9.61 0.44 -8.44
C THR A 101 10.89 1.07 -7.95
N LEU A 102 11.96 0.95 -8.74
CA LEU A 102 13.21 1.66 -8.48
C LEU A 102 13.02 3.18 -8.34
N ASN A 103 12.05 3.75 -9.07
CA ASN A 103 11.76 5.19 -9.04
C ASN A 103 10.94 5.61 -7.83
N THR A 104 10.37 4.64 -7.09
CA THR A 104 9.51 4.94 -5.96
C THR A 104 10.32 5.49 -4.79
N LYS A 105 10.03 6.74 -4.44
CA LYS A 105 10.67 7.41 -3.31
C LYS A 105 9.84 7.19 -2.06
N VAL A 106 10.50 6.85 -0.96
CA VAL A 106 9.91 6.73 0.36
C VAL A 106 10.51 7.85 1.21
N SER A 107 9.67 8.65 1.86
CA SER A 107 10.12 9.73 2.75
C SER A 107 9.42 9.63 4.09
N THR A 108 10.10 10.10 5.13
CA THR A 108 9.57 10.18 6.49
C THR A 108 8.36 11.12 6.54
N CYS A 109 7.44 10.85 7.46
CA CYS A 109 6.27 11.67 7.70
C CYS A 109 6.13 11.90 9.20
N SER A 110 5.84 13.14 9.62
CA SER A 110 5.71 13.53 11.03
C SER A 110 4.29 13.35 11.60
N VAL A 111 3.41 12.67 10.87
CA VAL A 111 2.01 12.47 11.29
C VAL A 111 1.92 11.51 12.47
N LYS A 112 1.19 11.94 13.51
CA LYS A 112 0.92 11.20 14.75
C LYS A 112 -0.52 10.69 14.80
N ASN A 113 -0.92 9.90 13.79
CA ASN A 113 -2.23 9.24 13.79
C ASN A 113 -2.07 7.77 14.16
N ASP A 114 -2.58 7.42 15.34
CA ASP A 114 -2.48 6.07 15.92
C ASP A 114 -3.62 5.14 15.52
N SER A 115 -4.54 5.57 14.67
CA SER A 115 -5.63 4.72 14.15
C SER A 115 -5.10 3.40 13.59
N GLN A 116 -5.81 2.31 13.90
CA GLN A 116 -5.51 0.96 13.43
C GLN A 116 -6.28 0.59 12.15
N PHE A 117 -7.18 1.46 11.67
CA PHE A 117 -7.95 1.27 10.43
C PHE A 117 -8.67 -0.08 10.34
N LEU A 118 -9.17 -0.58 11.47
CA LEU A 118 -9.87 -1.88 11.53
C LEU A 118 -11.29 -1.75 10.98
N GLU A 119 -11.66 -2.67 10.09
CA GLU A 119 -13.05 -2.89 9.67
C GLU A 119 -13.59 -4.08 10.46
N LEU A 120 -14.33 -3.81 11.52
CA LEU A 120 -14.90 -4.85 12.38
C LEU A 120 -16.29 -5.23 11.87
N ILE A 121 -16.49 -6.51 11.60
CA ILE A 121 -17.82 -7.07 11.35
C ILE A 121 -18.34 -7.74 12.63
N PRO A 122 -19.64 -7.64 12.94
CA PRO A 122 -20.21 -8.40 14.05
C PRO A 122 -19.99 -9.89 13.85
N ILE A 123 -19.60 -10.61 14.91
CA ILE A 123 -19.32 -12.04 14.84
C ILE A 123 -20.52 -12.85 14.30
N ARG A 124 -21.75 -12.41 14.61
CA ARG A 124 -23.02 -12.98 14.13
C ARG A 124 -23.22 -12.90 12.61
N THR A 125 -22.49 -12.04 11.92
CA THR A 125 -22.55 -11.88 10.46
C THR A 125 -21.61 -12.85 9.74
N ILE A 126 -20.74 -13.56 10.48
CA ILE A 126 -19.84 -14.57 9.93
C ILE A 126 -20.64 -15.87 9.76
N SER A 127 -21.16 -16.10 8.57
CA SER A 127 -21.77 -17.39 8.21
C SER A 127 -20.67 -18.39 7.88
N MET A 128 -20.50 -19.41 8.72
CA MET A 128 -19.68 -20.57 8.34
C MET A 128 -20.49 -21.38 7.34
N VAL A 129 -20.02 -21.44 6.09
CA VAL A 129 -20.52 -22.44 5.14
C VAL A 129 -19.91 -23.77 5.61
N VAL A 130 -20.73 -24.57 6.28
CA VAL A 130 -20.42 -25.96 6.65
C VAL A 130 -20.74 -26.86 5.46
#